data_AF-A0A7L3LLM3-F1
#
_entry.id   AF-A0A7L3LLM3-F1
#
_cell.length_a   1.000
_cell.length_b   1.000
_cell.length_c   1.000
_cell.angle_alpha   90.00
_cell.angle_beta   90.00
_cell.angle_gamma   90.00
#
_symmetry.space_group_name_H-M   'P 1'
#
loop_
_entity.id
_entity.type
_entity.pdbx_description
1 polymer ?
#
loop_
_entity_poly.entity_id
_entity_poly.type
_entity_poly.pdbx_seq_one_letter_code
_entity_poly.pdbx_strand_id
1 'polypeptide(L)'
;MAAPSLLRGGFRRLFTGLFGNGWASPPTRSLREGESTRVASGSSIEGRIIEDAEPPTPPNPSGQCPICRWNLKHKCDYVDVLLLSQFIRSDGGMLPRRITGLCLEEHKKMVVCVQMAHRAGLLPNHRPPLPEGHISKKPKLNRYLTRWSVRSAKPIWKRGPKWCKKTMPVGHPLLKDNITYTNKPIYLNH
;
A
#
# COMPACT_ATOMS: atom_id res chain seq x y z
N MET A 1 -41.45 10.89 -24.07
CA MET A 1 -41.18 12.29 -23.67
C MET A 1 -40.25 12.24 -22.47
N ALA A 2 -38.97 12.54 -22.69
CA ALA A 2 -37.92 12.46 -21.67
C ALA A 2 -37.68 13.86 -21.08
N ALA A 3 -37.74 13.98 -19.76
CA ALA A 3 -37.38 15.19 -19.03
C ALA A 3 -35.88 15.13 -18.64
N PRO A 4 -35.09 16.18 -18.89
CA PRO A 4 -33.69 16.22 -18.46
C PRO A 4 -33.59 16.87 -17.08
N SER A 5 -33.19 16.11 -16.07
CA SER A 5 -32.76 16.64 -14.77
C SER A 5 -31.27 16.98 -14.83
N LEU A 6 -30.93 18.10 -15.46
CA LEU A 6 -29.65 18.79 -15.27
C LEU A 6 -29.83 19.87 -14.19
N LEU A 7 -28.74 20.15 -13.47
CA LEU A 7 -28.54 21.22 -12.46
C LEU A 7 -28.77 20.83 -11.00
N ARG A 8 -27.77 20.16 -10.41
CA ARG A 8 -27.28 20.51 -9.06
C ARG A 8 -25.87 19.94 -8.87
N GLY A 9 -24.88 20.77 -9.15
CA GLY A 9 -23.46 20.42 -8.95
C GLY A 9 -22.53 21.58 -9.29
N GLY A 10 -22.93 22.81 -8.96
CA GLY A 10 -22.14 24.02 -9.22
C GLY A 10 -21.45 24.52 -7.95
N PHE A 11 -20.16 24.82 -8.07
CA PHE A 11 -19.40 25.77 -7.26
C PHE A 11 -19.16 25.43 -5.77
N ARG A 12 -18.23 24.51 -5.49
CA ARG A 12 -17.47 24.49 -4.21
C ARG A 12 -15.95 24.42 -4.42
N ARG A 13 -15.43 25.15 -5.40
CA ARG A 13 -14.00 25.47 -5.48
C ARG A 13 -13.91 26.96 -5.72
N LEU A 14 -13.52 27.73 -4.68
CA LEU A 14 -12.76 29.00 -4.81
C LEU A 14 -12.51 29.80 -3.52
N PHE A 15 -12.96 29.38 -2.33
CA PHE A 15 -12.59 30.09 -1.09
C PHE A 15 -12.30 29.15 0.08
N THR A 16 -11.04 28.72 0.19
CA THR A 16 -10.44 28.29 1.47
C THR A 16 -9.02 28.81 1.51
N GLY A 17 -8.89 30.13 1.69
CA GLY A 17 -7.62 30.83 1.67
C GLY A 17 -7.68 32.16 2.39
N LEU A 18 -8.45 32.26 3.48
CA LEU A 18 -8.39 33.36 4.45
C LEU A 18 -9.27 32.97 5.64
N PHE A 19 -8.68 32.84 6.83
CA PHE A 19 -9.28 32.48 8.13
C PHE A 19 -9.34 30.99 8.52
N GLY A 20 -8.58 30.68 9.58
CA GLY A 20 -9.03 29.78 10.65
C GLY A 20 -8.62 28.32 10.55
N ASN A 21 -7.96 27.83 11.60
CA ASN A 21 -7.61 26.43 11.85
C ASN A 21 -8.81 25.49 11.66
N GLY A 22 -8.97 24.94 10.46
CA GLY A 22 -9.84 23.81 10.17
C GLY A 22 -8.98 22.62 9.80
N TRP A 23 -9.14 21.50 10.51
CA TRP A 23 -8.45 20.24 10.21
C TRP A 23 -8.54 19.94 8.72
N ALA A 24 -7.39 20.02 8.04
CA ALA A 24 -7.29 19.67 6.65
C ALA A 24 -7.71 18.20 6.52
N SER A 25 -8.86 17.97 5.90
CA SER A 25 -9.15 16.64 5.37
C SER A 25 -7.96 16.25 4.51
N PRO A 26 -7.41 15.02 4.65
CA PRO A 26 -6.34 14.60 3.77
C PRO A 26 -6.81 14.80 2.33
N PRO A 27 -5.95 15.35 1.44
CA PRO A 27 -6.35 15.68 0.09
C PRO A 27 -6.99 14.44 -0.55
N THR A 28 -8.18 14.62 -1.12
CA THR A 28 -8.81 13.58 -1.92
C THR A 28 -7.84 13.20 -3.03
N ARG A 29 -7.48 11.91 -3.07
CA ARG A 29 -6.75 11.34 -4.21
C ARG A 29 -7.61 11.63 -5.44
N SER A 30 -6.97 12.15 -6.48
CA SER A 30 -7.53 12.11 -7.83
C SER A 30 -6.45 11.47 -8.68
N LEU A 31 -6.79 10.35 -9.33
CA LEU A 31 -5.90 9.73 -10.28
C LEU A 31 -5.80 10.63 -11.51
N ARG A 32 -4.56 10.98 -11.87
CA ARG A 32 -4.26 11.67 -13.12
C ARG A 32 -3.64 10.67 -14.06
N GLU A 33 -4.29 10.46 -15.19
CA GLU A 33 -3.77 9.63 -16.27
C GLU A 33 -3.19 10.54 -17.35
N GLY A 34 -1.96 10.24 -17.77
CA GLY A 34 -1.29 10.95 -18.85
C GLY A 34 -1.37 10.10 -20.11
N GLU A 35 -2.09 10.58 -21.12
CA GLU A 35 -2.17 9.94 -22.42
C GLU A 35 -1.25 10.68 -23.40
N SER A 36 -0.35 9.95 -24.07
CA SER A 36 0.53 10.50 -25.09
C SER A 36 0.05 10.09 -26.47
N THR A 37 -0.50 11.03 -27.22
CA THR A 37 -0.89 10.85 -28.62
C THR A 37 0.23 11.34 -29.53
N ARG A 38 0.72 10.48 -30.42
CA ARG A 38 1.71 10.85 -31.45
C ARG A 38 0.96 11.26 -32.71
N VAL A 39 1.02 12.55 -33.06
CA VAL A 39 0.53 13.07 -34.34
C VAL A 39 1.73 13.27 -35.28
N ALA A 40 1.54 13.12 -36.60
CA ALA A 40 2.60 13.14 -37.60
C ALA A 40 3.50 14.41 -37.59
N SER A 41 3.08 15.50 -36.93
CA SER A 41 3.78 16.78 -36.83
C SER A 41 4.18 17.21 -35.40
N GLY A 42 3.92 16.38 -34.38
CA GLY A 42 4.26 16.66 -32.97
C GLY A 42 3.61 15.69 -31.97
N SER A 43 4.16 15.58 -30.75
CA SER A 43 3.55 14.77 -29.67
C SER A 43 2.68 15.65 -28.77
N SER A 44 1.37 15.37 -28.69
CA SER A 44 0.45 15.96 -27.72
C SER A 44 0.36 15.08 -26.47
N ILE A 45 0.46 15.71 -25.30
CA ILE A 45 0.33 15.02 -24.00
C ILE A 45 -0.86 15.63 -23.29
N GLU A 46 -1.90 14.83 -23.10
CA GLU A 46 -3.12 15.24 -22.41
C GLU A 46 -3.18 14.60 -21.02
N GLY A 47 -3.62 15.38 -20.03
CA GLY A 47 -3.83 14.91 -18.67
C GLY A 47 -5.31 14.81 -18.35
N ARG A 48 -5.84 13.59 -18.20
CA ARG A 48 -7.22 13.37 -17.76
C ARG A 48 -7.26 13.13 -16.26
N ILE A 49 -8.16 13.83 -15.56
CA ILE A 49 -8.44 13.62 -14.14
C ILE A 49 -9.60 12.63 -14.05
N ILE A 50 -9.39 11.51 -13.38
CA ILE A 50 -10.44 10.53 -13.08
C ILE A 50 -11.00 10.86 -11.71
N GLU A 51 -12.34 10.94 -11.61
CA GLU A 51 -13.03 11.16 -10.35
C GLU A 51 -13.11 9.85 -9.56
N ASP A 52 -12.66 9.89 -8.30
CA ASP A 52 -12.69 8.76 -7.38
C ASP A 52 -14.02 8.72 -6.62
N ALA A 53 -14.52 7.52 -6.29
CA ALA A 53 -15.75 7.34 -5.53
C ALA A 53 -15.65 7.93 -4.11
N GLU A 54 -16.76 8.49 -3.61
CA GLU A 54 -16.81 9.06 -2.27
C GLU A 54 -16.64 7.97 -1.19
N PRO A 55 -15.77 8.19 -0.19
CA PRO A 55 -15.55 7.20 0.85
C PRO A 55 -16.72 7.13 1.85
N PRO A 56 -17.02 5.95 2.40
CA PRO A 56 -18.03 5.79 3.44
C PRO A 56 -17.65 6.51 4.75
N THR A 57 -18.66 6.75 5.59
CA THR A 57 -18.46 7.38 6.90
C THR A 57 -17.61 6.48 7.81
N PRO A 58 -16.55 7.02 8.43
CA PRO A 58 -15.64 6.22 9.22
C PRO A 58 -16.12 6.05 10.68
N PRO A 59 -15.75 4.94 11.34
CA PRO A 59 -16.24 4.61 12.68
C PRO A 59 -15.65 5.52 13.78
N ASN A 60 -14.42 6.03 13.61
CA ASN A 60 -13.81 6.94 14.58
C ASN A 60 -13.35 8.23 13.89
N PRO A 61 -14.13 9.33 13.94
CA PRO A 61 -13.78 10.58 13.27
C PRO A 61 -12.57 11.30 13.88
N SER A 62 -12.18 10.99 15.12
CA SER A 62 -11.07 11.66 15.82
C SER A 62 -9.67 11.19 15.37
N GLY A 63 -9.60 10.06 14.66
CA GLY A 63 -8.33 9.48 14.23
C GLY A 63 -7.60 10.35 13.19
N GLN A 64 -6.34 10.69 13.50
CA GLN A 64 -5.49 11.50 12.61
C GLN A 64 -5.06 10.78 11.33
N CYS A 65 -4.93 9.46 11.39
CA CYS A 65 -4.50 8.61 10.27
C CYS A 65 -5.65 7.73 9.77
N PRO A 66 -5.74 7.40 8.46
CA PRO A 66 -6.76 6.49 7.95
C PRO A 66 -6.89 5.18 8.75
N ILE A 67 -5.77 4.49 9.00
CA ILE A 67 -5.78 3.23 9.78
C ILE A 67 -6.32 3.42 11.20
N CYS A 68 -6.00 4.55 11.82
CA CYS A 68 -6.45 4.93 13.16
C CYS A 68 -7.95 5.24 13.15
N ARG A 69 -8.41 5.97 12.13
CA ARG A 69 -9.81 6.36 11.90
C ARG A 69 -10.73 5.16 11.70
N TRP A 70 -10.20 4.09 11.13
CA TRP A 70 -10.88 2.83 10.88
C TRP A 70 -10.67 1.78 12.00
N ASN A 71 -9.98 2.12 13.09
CA ASN A 71 -9.68 1.20 14.21
C ASN A 71 -8.96 -0.10 13.77
N LEU A 72 -8.12 0.00 12.75
CA LEU A 72 -7.33 -1.10 12.17
C LEU A 72 -5.91 -1.21 12.74
N LYS A 73 -5.55 -0.34 13.70
CA LYS A 73 -4.24 -0.40 14.36
C LYS A 73 -4.04 -1.79 14.98
N HIS A 74 -2.87 -2.39 14.78
CA HIS A 74 -2.48 -3.72 15.28
C HIS A 74 -3.25 -4.92 14.69
N LYS A 75 -4.08 -4.70 13.66
CA LYS A 75 -4.87 -5.76 12.99
C LYS A 75 -4.41 -6.05 11.56
N CYS A 76 -3.46 -5.27 11.05
CA CYS A 76 -3.05 -5.37 9.66
C CYS A 76 -1.93 -6.40 9.48
N ASP A 77 -2.19 -7.38 8.63
CA ASP A 77 -1.22 -8.40 8.24
C ASP A 77 -0.89 -8.33 6.74
N TYR A 78 0.15 -9.06 6.34
CA TYR A 78 0.56 -9.18 4.93
C TYR A 78 -0.47 -9.94 4.06
N VAL A 79 -1.42 -10.62 4.71
CA VAL A 79 -2.49 -11.40 4.07
C VAL A 79 -3.65 -10.50 3.64
N ASP A 80 -3.79 -9.31 4.23
CA ASP A 80 -4.93 -8.40 4.00
C ASP A 80 -4.78 -7.63 2.68
N VAL A 81 -4.87 -8.36 1.57
CA VAL A 81 -4.64 -7.84 0.21
C VAL A 81 -5.55 -6.66 -0.12
N LEU A 82 -6.80 -6.68 0.37
CA LEU A 82 -7.79 -5.62 0.12
C LEU A 82 -7.40 -4.28 0.76
N LEU A 83 -6.75 -4.32 1.93
CA LEU A 83 -6.25 -3.12 2.59
C LEU A 83 -4.96 -2.65 1.93
N LEU A 84 -4.06 -3.59 1.64
CA LEU A 84 -2.76 -3.29 1.04
C LEU A 84 -2.91 -2.66 -0.35
N SER A 85 -3.81 -3.16 -1.20
CA SER A 85 -4.00 -2.69 -2.58
C SER A 85 -4.37 -1.20 -2.66
N GLN A 86 -5.04 -0.65 -1.64
CA GLN A 86 -5.43 0.76 -1.59
C GLN A 86 -4.22 1.71 -1.53
N PHE A 87 -3.13 1.28 -0.89
CA PHE A 87 -1.92 2.08 -0.67
C PHE A 87 -0.80 1.82 -1.70
N ILE A 88 -1.05 0.97 -2.69
CA ILE A 88 -0.07 0.55 -3.70
C ILE A 88 -0.43 1.17 -5.06
N ARG A 89 0.57 1.31 -5.94
CA ARG A 89 0.43 1.71 -7.34
C ARG A 89 0.06 0.51 -8.23
N SER A 90 -0.24 0.74 -9.50
CA SER A 90 -0.34 -0.32 -10.51
C SER A 90 0.93 -1.20 -10.53
N ASP A 91 2.11 -0.60 -10.37
CA ASP A 91 3.38 -1.30 -10.58
C ASP A 91 3.85 -2.11 -9.35
N GLY A 92 3.11 -2.07 -8.24
CA GLY A 92 3.51 -2.69 -6.96
C GLY A 92 4.35 -1.78 -6.05
N GLY A 93 4.61 -0.54 -6.45
CA GLY A 93 5.27 0.46 -5.62
C GLY A 93 4.35 1.00 -4.51
N MET A 94 4.89 1.19 -3.30
CA MET A 94 4.16 1.84 -2.20
C MET A 94 3.99 3.35 -2.49
N LEU A 95 2.82 3.91 -2.15
CA LEU A 95 2.56 5.34 -2.23
C LEU A 95 3.30 6.13 -1.12
N PRO A 96 3.73 7.38 -1.39
CA PRO A 96 4.43 8.18 -0.40
C PRO A 96 3.50 8.59 0.75
N ARG A 97 4.05 8.65 1.96
CA ARG A 97 3.32 9.01 3.20
C ARG A 97 2.54 10.33 3.12
N ARG A 98 3.10 11.33 2.42
CA ARG A 98 2.48 12.66 2.25
C ARG A 98 1.13 12.58 1.54
N ILE A 99 0.97 11.59 0.65
CA ILE A 99 -0.26 11.37 -0.11
C ILE A 99 -1.20 10.44 0.67
N THR A 100 -0.68 9.37 1.26
CA THR A 100 -1.51 8.39 1.98
C THR A 100 -2.07 8.91 3.31
N GLY A 101 -1.45 9.93 3.91
CA GLY A 101 -1.89 10.49 5.20
C GLY A 101 -1.67 9.56 6.39
N LEU A 102 -0.85 8.51 6.25
CA LEU A 102 -0.57 7.57 7.32
C LEU A 102 0.41 8.15 8.35
N CYS A 103 0.27 7.70 9.61
CA CYS A 103 1.29 7.88 10.64
C CYS A 103 2.61 7.22 10.21
N LEU A 104 3.73 7.71 10.72
CA LEU A 104 5.05 7.19 10.37
C LEU A 104 5.21 5.70 10.70
N GLU A 105 4.72 5.29 11.87
CA GLU A 105 4.77 3.89 12.32
C GLU A 105 3.96 2.97 11.40
N GLU A 106 2.70 3.33 11.15
CA GLU A 106 1.81 2.54 10.31
C GLU A 106 2.27 2.52 8.85
N HIS A 107 2.83 3.62 8.35
CA HIS A 107 3.43 3.62 7.02
C HIS A 107 4.60 2.63 6.91
N LYS A 108 5.47 2.55 7.94
CA LYS A 108 6.57 1.55 7.97
C LYS A 108 6.05 0.11 8.04
N LYS A 109 5.01 -0.15 8.83
CA LYS A 109 4.35 -1.47 8.90
C LYS A 109 3.76 -1.85 7.55
N MET A 110 3.03 -0.93 6.91
CA MET A 110 2.46 -1.13 5.58
C MET A 110 3.54 -1.43 4.54
N VAL A 111 4.65 -0.70 4.52
CA VAL A 111 5.76 -0.95 3.59
C VAL A 111 6.27 -2.38 3.73
N VAL A 112 6.45 -2.85 4.96
CA VAL A 112 6.90 -4.22 5.23
C VAL A 112 5.86 -5.25 4.81
N CYS A 113 4.57 -5.04 5.13
CA CYS A 113 3.48 -5.93 4.73
C CYS A 113 3.41 -6.07 3.20
N VAL A 114 3.50 -4.96 2.46
CA VAL A 114 3.51 -4.96 0.99
C VAL A 114 4.72 -5.74 0.44
N GLN A 115 5.92 -5.52 1.01
CA GLN A 115 7.10 -6.28 0.61
C GLN A 115 6.94 -7.79 0.86
N MET A 116 6.34 -8.17 1.99
CA MET A 116 6.06 -9.57 2.31
C MET A 116 5.00 -10.16 1.36
N ALA A 117 3.93 -9.41 1.06
CA ALA A 117 2.86 -9.83 0.15
C ALA A 117 3.36 -10.06 -1.29
N HIS A 118 4.22 -9.17 -1.81
CA HIS A 118 4.85 -9.37 -3.13
C HIS A 118 5.74 -10.60 -3.16
N ARG A 119 6.51 -10.85 -2.09
CA ARG A 119 7.38 -12.04 -2.00
C ARG A 119 6.58 -13.32 -1.88
N ALA A 120 5.44 -13.27 -1.21
CA ALA A 120 4.50 -14.39 -1.10
C ALA A 120 3.67 -14.61 -2.38
N GLY A 121 3.63 -13.64 -3.28
CA GLY A 121 2.90 -13.75 -4.55
C GLY A 121 1.41 -13.42 -4.45
N LEU A 122 0.97 -12.75 -3.39
CA LEU A 122 -0.45 -12.40 -3.15
C LEU A 122 -0.98 -11.29 -4.09
N LEU A 123 -0.07 -10.54 -4.73
CA LEU A 123 -0.39 -9.42 -5.62
C LEU A 123 0.07 -9.71 -7.05
N PRO A 124 -0.68 -10.52 -7.84
CA PRO A 124 -0.30 -10.88 -9.20
C PRO A 124 -0.46 -9.73 -10.20
N ASN A 125 -1.49 -8.90 -10.01
CA ASN A 125 -1.83 -7.79 -10.91
C ASN A 125 -0.93 -6.55 -10.72
N HIS A 126 -0.24 -6.48 -9.57
CA HIS A 126 0.62 -5.34 -9.23
C HIS A 126 2.09 -5.68 -9.51
N ARG A 127 2.45 -5.74 -10.80
CA ARG A 127 3.82 -5.99 -11.24
C ARG A 127 4.26 -4.89 -12.18
N PRO A 128 5.56 -4.55 -12.18
CA PRO A 128 6.07 -3.60 -13.16
C PRO A 128 5.84 -4.17 -14.57
N PRO A 129 5.45 -3.32 -15.53
CA PRO A 129 5.32 -3.74 -16.91
C PRO A 129 6.70 -4.21 -17.41
N LEU A 130 6.70 -5.39 -18.02
CA LEU A 130 7.89 -5.99 -18.63
C LEU A 130 7.86 -5.72 -20.13
N PRO A 131 9.02 -5.62 -20.80
CA PRO A 131 9.05 -5.50 -22.24
C PRO A 131 8.43 -6.74 -22.89
N GLU A 132 7.86 -6.54 -24.09
CA GLU A 132 7.24 -7.59 -24.88
C GLU A 132 8.20 -8.78 -25.07
N GLY A 133 7.69 -10.00 -24.89
CA GLY A 133 8.46 -11.23 -25.02
C GLY A 133 9.30 -11.64 -23.81
N HIS A 134 9.24 -10.95 -22.66
CA HIS A 134 10.00 -11.35 -21.48
C HIS A 134 9.43 -12.61 -20.79
N ILE A 135 10.15 -13.73 -20.90
CA ILE A 135 9.81 -14.99 -20.23
C ILE A 135 10.74 -15.21 -19.02
N SER A 136 10.16 -15.30 -17.81
CA SER A 136 10.92 -15.58 -16.59
C SER A 136 11.42 -17.02 -16.56
N LYS A 137 12.73 -17.21 -16.67
CA LYS A 137 13.39 -18.53 -16.64
C LYS A 137 13.56 -19.15 -15.24
N LYS A 138 13.32 -18.40 -14.17
CA LYS A 138 13.57 -18.87 -12.79
C LYS A 138 12.33 -19.55 -12.20
N PRO A 139 12.48 -20.73 -11.56
CA PRO A 139 11.37 -21.36 -10.86
C PRO A 139 10.91 -20.47 -9.71
N LYS A 140 9.60 -20.26 -9.61
CA LYS A 140 8.98 -19.54 -8.50
C LYS A 140 8.77 -20.53 -7.35
N LEU A 141 9.52 -20.32 -6.27
CA LEU A 141 9.37 -21.10 -5.04
C LEU A 141 8.31 -20.47 -4.14
N ASN A 142 7.38 -21.28 -3.67
CA ASN A 142 6.38 -20.87 -2.69
C ASN A 142 7.05 -20.43 -1.40
N ARG A 143 6.64 -19.28 -0.86
CA ARG A 143 7.19 -18.71 0.36
C ARG A 143 6.18 -17.77 1.00
N TYR A 144 6.31 -17.57 2.30
CA TYR A 144 5.47 -16.65 3.07
C TYR A 144 6.29 -16.13 4.25
N LEU A 145 5.81 -15.05 4.89
CA LEU A 145 6.47 -14.41 6.04
C LEU A 145 7.97 -14.06 5.81
N THR A 146 8.39 -13.82 4.57
CA THR A 146 9.81 -13.64 4.25
C THR A 146 10.29 -12.21 4.54
N ARG A 147 11.22 -12.09 5.49
CA ARG A 147 11.80 -10.80 5.91
C ARG A 147 12.78 -10.20 4.93
N TRP A 148 13.64 -11.03 4.34
CA TRP A 148 14.73 -10.60 3.47
C TRP A 148 14.42 -10.88 2.00
N SER A 149 15.09 -10.15 1.10
CA SER A 149 15.09 -10.50 -0.32
C SER A 149 15.84 -11.81 -0.53
N VAL A 150 15.37 -12.61 -1.49
CA VAL A 150 15.99 -13.90 -1.84
C VAL A 150 17.46 -13.73 -2.20
N ARG A 151 17.80 -12.65 -2.90
CA ARG A 151 19.15 -12.41 -3.40
C ARG A 151 20.12 -11.93 -2.32
N SER A 152 19.60 -11.38 -1.21
CA SER A 152 20.43 -10.82 -0.14
C SER A 152 20.77 -11.82 0.96
N ALA A 153 19.93 -12.84 1.15
CA ALA A 153 20.13 -13.83 2.21
C ALA A 153 21.23 -14.82 1.83
N LYS A 154 22.30 -14.88 2.64
CA LYS A 154 23.37 -15.89 2.50
C LYS A 154 23.02 -17.16 3.30
N PRO A 155 23.39 -18.35 2.81
CA PRO A 155 23.19 -19.59 3.57
C PRO A 155 24.00 -19.59 4.87
N ILE A 156 23.43 -20.19 5.91
CA ILE A 156 24.10 -20.37 7.20
C ILE A 156 24.85 -21.71 7.16
N TRP A 157 26.14 -21.68 6.85
CA TRP A 157 26.97 -22.88 6.77
C TRP A 157 27.22 -23.56 8.13
N LYS A 158 27.35 -22.75 9.19
CA LYS A 158 27.59 -23.23 10.57
C LYS A 158 26.57 -22.57 11.51
N ARG A 159 25.70 -23.38 12.10
CA ARG A 159 24.62 -22.92 12.99
C ARG A 159 25.09 -22.61 14.42
N GLY A 160 26.12 -23.32 14.90
CA GLY A 160 26.66 -23.18 16.25
C GLY A 160 25.89 -23.98 17.31
N PRO A 161 26.46 -24.10 18.53
CA PRO A 161 25.82 -24.78 19.66
C PRO A 161 24.58 -24.03 20.17
N LYS A 162 23.80 -24.68 21.06
CA LYS A 162 22.48 -24.20 21.52
C LYS A 162 22.49 -22.77 22.08
N TRP A 163 23.52 -22.38 22.82
CA TRP A 163 23.62 -21.06 23.47
C TRP A 163 24.00 -19.90 22.52
N CYS A 164 24.55 -20.20 21.34
CA CYS A 164 24.85 -19.19 20.32
C CYS A 164 24.33 -19.61 18.94
N LYS A 165 23.17 -20.28 18.92
CA LYS A 165 22.52 -20.80 17.72
C LYS A 165 22.14 -19.64 16.81
N LYS A 166 22.63 -19.65 15.57
CA LYS A 166 22.15 -18.73 14.52
C LYS A 166 20.75 -19.18 14.07
N THR A 167 19.75 -18.37 14.41
CA THR A 167 18.34 -18.60 14.08
C THR A 167 17.98 -18.03 12.71
N MET A 168 16.87 -18.49 12.17
CA MET A 168 16.31 -18.04 10.90
C MET A 168 15.17 -17.05 11.18
N PRO A 169 15.27 -15.79 10.73
CA PRO A 169 14.23 -14.80 10.97
C PRO A 169 13.01 -15.06 10.07
N VAL A 170 11.84 -15.11 10.67
CA VAL A 170 10.53 -15.26 10.01
C VAL A 170 9.63 -14.11 10.45
N GLY A 171 8.95 -13.46 9.50
CA GLY A 171 8.13 -12.27 9.77
C GLY A 171 8.97 -11.00 9.97
N HIS A 172 8.37 -9.98 10.57
CA HIS A 172 9.03 -8.70 10.80
C HIS A 172 8.75 -8.14 12.21
N PRO A 173 9.77 -7.65 12.95
CA PRO A 173 9.60 -7.12 14.31
C PRO A 173 8.67 -5.91 14.43
N LEU A 174 8.44 -5.17 13.35
CA LEU A 174 7.48 -4.05 13.36
C LEU A 174 6.02 -4.50 13.54
N LEU A 175 5.73 -5.78 13.30
CA LEU A 175 4.41 -6.38 13.47
C LEU A 175 4.29 -7.15 14.80
N LYS A 176 5.29 -7.04 15.69
CA LYS A 176 5.27 -7.73 16.99
C LYS A 176 4.12 -7.28 17.89
N ASP A 177 3.67 -6.03 17.71
CA ASP A 177 2.62 -5.42 18.51
C ASP A 177 1.22 -5.75 17.98
N ASN A 178 1.10 -6.60 16.95
CA ASN A 178 -0.20 -7.01 16.42
C ASN A 178 -0.99 -7.81 17.47
N ILE A 179 -2.31 -7.77 17.35
CA ILE A 179 -3.20 -8.49 18.27
C ILE A 179 -2.94 -9.99 18.15
N THR A 180 -2.60 -10.62 19.27
CA THR A 180 -2.48 -12.08 19.36
C THR A 180 -3.70 -12.64 20.07
N TYR A 181 -4.47 -13.46 19.36
CA TYR A 181 -5.61 -14.16 19.95
C TYR A 181 -5.21 -15.39 20.78
N THR A 182 -3.94 -15.78 20.73
CA THR A 182 -3.40 -16.92 21.47
C THR A 182 -2.49 -16.44 22.59
N ASN A 183 -2.39 -17.23 23.66
CA ASN A 183 -1.49 -16.93 24.79
C ASN A 183 0.01 -17.00 24.42
N LYS A 184 0.34 -17.57 23.25
CA LYS A 184 1.73 -17.68 22.79
C LYS A 184 2.13 -16.39 22.07
N PRO A 185 3.34 -15.85 22.34
CA PRO A 185 3.85 -14.72 21.59
C PRO A 185 4.19 -15.11 20.15
N ILE A 186 4.30 -14.11 19.27
CA ILE A 186 4.75 -14.29 17.91
C ILE A 186 6.24 -14.63 17.92
N TYR A 187 6.61 -15.82 17.44
CA TYR A 187 8.00 -16.22 17.26
C TYR A 187 8.53 -15.68 15.94
N LEU A 188 9.51 -14.77 16.03
CA LEU A 188 10.13 -14.16 14.85
C LEU A 188 11.44 -14.83 14.43
N ASN A 189 11.94 -15.78 15.22
CA ASN A 189 13.21 -16.46 15.00
C ASN A 189 13.04 -17.96 15.31
N HIS A 190 13.44 -18.83 14.38
CA HIS A 190 13.35 -20.30 14.48
C HIS A 190 14.73 -20.98 14.39
#